data_AF-A0A7D6CHJ6-F1
#
_entry.id   AF-A0A7D6CHJ6-F1
#
_cell.length_a   1.000
_cell.length_b   1.000
_cell.length_c   1.000
_cell.angle_alpha   90.00
_cell.angle_beta   90.00
_cell.angle_gamma   90.00
#
_symmetry.space_group_name_H-M   'P 1'
#
loop_
_entity.id
_entity.type
_entity.pdbx_description
1 polymer ?
#
loop_
_entity_poly.entity_id
_entity_poly.type
_entity_poly.pdbx_seq_one_letter_code
_entity_poly.pdbx_strand_id
1 'polypeptide(L)'
;MSRATARLAVACLAVTLAGCGAPPELRRPASPPSATAGGTPGPTPPASAPPAPTTPPVVTPPTTSGSDLVATPCRNGPSANRVVALLRGPSGVLSRSVAVRVGDGPLCAGGWQYTVLRVTGHEELQVVTRGRPNDLELVTAGTDVCTIEVRVAGPPGIRALACDAVQGGVPIA
;
A
#
# COMPACT_ATOMS: atom_id res chain seq x y z
N MET A 1 27.90 5.21 48.33
CA MET A 1 26.56 5.70 47.96
C MET A 1 25.97 4.66 46.99
N SER A 2 25.65 3.46 47.46
CA SER A 2 24.39 3.03 48.09
C SER A 2 23.22 2.86 47.11
N ARG A 3 23.01 1.59 46.70
CA ARG A 3 21.72 0.88 46.49
C ARG A 3 20.89 1.36 45.28
N ALA A 4 20.18 0.53 44.52
CA ALA A 4 19.58 -0.75 44.84
C ALA A 4 19.37 -1.61 43.58
N THR A 5 19.49 -2.92 43.81
CA THR A 5 18.96 -4.03 43.02
C THR A 5 17.47 -3.90 42.67
N ALA A 6 17.10 -4.26 41.45
CA ALA A 6 15.85 -4.99 41.19
C ALA A 6 15.97 -5.77 39.88
N ARG A 7 16.33 -7.05 39.99
CA ARG A 7 16.11 -8.05 38.95
C ARG A 7 14.60 -8.35 38.96
N LEU A 8 13.86 -7.95 37.92
CA LEU A 8 12.50 -8.42 37.73
C LEU A 8 12.47 -9.46 36.62
N ALA A 9 12.14 -10.68 37.03
CA ALA A 9 11.95 -11.84 36.19
C ALA A 9 10.82 -11.59 35.18
N VAL A 10 11.11 -11.73 33.89
CA VAL A 10 10.10 -11.81 32.85
C VAL A 10 9.56 -13.23 32.85
N ALA A 11 8.38 -13.40 33.44
CA ALA A 11 7.64 -14.65 33.40
C ALA A 11 7.21 -14.94 31.96
N CYS A 12 7.58 -16.11 31.46
CA CYS A 12 7.13 -16.67 30.19
C CYS A 12 5.61 -16.84 30.20
N LEU A 13 4.89 -15.98 29.49
CA LEU A 13 3.51 -16.26 29.08
C LEU A 13 3.57 -16.91 27.70
N ALA A 14 3.49 -18.25 27.72
CA ALA A 14 3.25 -19.07 26.54
C ALA A 14 1.89 -18.71 25.96
N VAL A 15 1.88 -18.08 24.78
CA VAL A 15 0.67 -17.92 23.98
C VAL A 15 0.45 -19.23 23.22
N THR A 16 -0.44 -20.08 23.75
CA THR A 16 -1.05 -21.17 22.99
C THR A 16 -2.15 -20.58 22.11
N LEU A 17 -1.79 -20.17 20.89
CA LEU A 17 -2.79 -19.95 19.84
C LEU A 17 -3.14 -21.31 19.23
N ALA A 18 -4.18 -21.90 19.81
CA ALA A 18 -4.98 -22.92 19.18
C ALA A 18 -5.34 -22.47 17.75
N GLY A 19 -5.21 -23.40 16.80
CA GLY A 19 -5.40 -23.15 15.38
C GLY A 19 -6.75 -22.53 15.07
N CYS A 20 -6.74 -21.41 14.36
CA CYS A 20 -7.89 -20.97 13.60
C CYS A 20 -7.97 -21.82 12.34
N GLY A 21 -9.03 -22.63 12.28
CA GLY A 21 -9.29 -23.63 11.27
C GLY A 21 -9.31 -23.09 9.84
N ALA A 22 -8.84 -23.93 8.93
CA ALA A 22 -9.00 -23.74 7.50
C ALA A 22 -10.50 -23.58 7.17
N PRO A 23 -10.88 -22.60 6.32
CA PRO A 23 -12.27 -22.39 5.95
C PRO A 23 -12.79 -23.61 5.15
N PRO A 24 -13.92 -24.23 5.56
CA PRO A 24 -14.45 -25.43 4.93
C PRO A 24 -15.37 -25.08 3.75
N GLU A 25 -14.84 -24.43 2.71
CA GLU A 25 -15.63 -24.09 1.50
C GLU A 25 -15.17 -24.87 0.27
N LEU A 26 -14.67 -26.09 0.47
CA LEU A 26 -14.32 -27.03 -0.61
C LEU A 26 -15.10 -28.35 -0.53
N ARG A 27 -16.34 -28.34 0.00
CA ARG A 27 -17.22 -29.51 -0.07
C ARG A 27 -18.43 -29.27 -0.99
N ARG A 28 -18.13 -29.49 -2.27
CA ARG A 28 -18.93 -30.26 -3.23
C ARG A 28 -20.12 -29.55 -3.88
N PRO A 29 -20.08 -29.35 -5.21
CA PRO A 29 -21.28 -29.28 -6.02
C PRO A 29 -21.82 -30.70 -6.31
N ALA A 30 -23.15 -30.77 -6.46
CA ALA A 30 -23.96 -31.79 -7.15
C ALA A 30 -24.88 -32.64 -6.27
N SER A 31 -26.18 -32.36 -6.37
CA SER A 31 -27.18 -33.33 -6.84
C SER A 31 -28.44 -32.58 -7.29
N PRO A 32 -28.86 -32.70 -8.56
CA PRO A 32 -30.19 -32.24 -8.97
C PRO A 32 -31.27 -33.21 -8.46
N PRO A 33 -32.49 -32.73 -8.14
CA PRO A 33 -33.58 -33.60 -7.71
C PRO A 33 -34.08 -34.46 -8.87
N SER A 34 -34.22 -35.77 -8.64
CA SER A 34 -35.07 -36.62 -9.46
C SER A 34 -36.53 -36.28 -9.16
N ALA A 35 -37.27 -35.81 -10.16
CA ALA A 35 -38.72 -35.65 -10.07
C ALA A 35 -39.42 -36.85 -10.75
N THR A 36 -40.21 -37.56 -9.96
CA THR A 36 -41.12 -38.64 -10.33
C THR A 36 -42.15 -38.16 -11.36
N ALA A 37 -42.40 -38.99 -12.37
CA ALA A 37 -43.34 -38.75 -13.45
C ALA A 37 -44.81 -38.75 -12.99
N GLY A 38 -45.59 -37.79 -13.49
CA GLY A 38 -47.05 -37.77 -13.39
C GLY A 38 -47.63 -36.53 -14.06
N GLY A 39 -48.10 -36.67 -15.30
CA GLY A 39 -48.84 -35.59 -15.99
C GLY A 39 -48.81 -35.68 -17.51
N THR A 40 -49.99 -35.94 -18.09
CA THR A 40 -50.43 -35.89 -19.50
C THR A 40 -49.71 -34.86 -20.41
N PRO A 41 -49.46 -35.18 -21.70
CA PRO A 41 -48.72 -34.28 -22.61
C PRO A 41 -49.53 -33.03 -22.97
N GLY A 42 -49.05 -31.86 -22.53
CA GLY A 42 -49.42 -30.55 -23.06
C GLY A 42 -48.47 -30.11 -24.18
N PRO A 43 -48.87 -29.13 -25.02
CA PRO A 43 -48.08 -28.70 -26.18
C PRO A 43 -46.71 -28.17 -25.76
N THR A 44 -45.65 -28.68 -26.40
CA THR A 44 -44.26 -28.31 -26.16
C THR A 44 -44.02 -26.84 -26.52
N PRO A 45 -43.57 -25.98 -25.59
CA PRO A 45 -43.13 -24.63 -25.92
C PRO A 45 -41.78 -24.68 -26.69
N PRO A 46 -41.52 -23.74 -27.60
CA PRO A 46 -40.25 -23.70 -28.33
C PRO A 46 -39.07 -23.49 -27.38
N ALA A 47 -37.98 -24.24 -27.61
CA ALA A 47 -36.76 -24.15 -26.83
C ALA A 47 -36.08 -22.79 -27.07
N SER A 48 -35.98 -21.95 -26.04
CA SER A 48 -35.16 -20.74 -26.07
C SER A 48 -33.68 -21.10 -26.03
N ALA A 49 -32.92 -20.59 -27.00
CA ALA A 49 -31.46 -20.77 -27.04
C ALA A 49 -30.78 -20.10 -25.83
N PRO A 50 -29.72 -20.70 -25.25
CA PRO A 50 -28.93 -20.07 -24.19
C PRO A 50 -28.31 -18.75 -24.68
N PRO A 51 -28.23 -17.71 -23.82
CA PRO A 51 -27.54 -16.48 -24.17
C PRO A 51 -26.06 -16.77 -24.46
N ALA A 52 -25.53 -16.13 -25.50
CA ALA A 52 -24.12 -16.26 -25.86
C ALA A 52 -23.22 -15.77 -24.71
N PRO A 53 -22.04 -16.41 -24.48
CA PRO A 53 -21.11 -15.97 -23.46
C PRO A 53 -20.59 -14.57 -23.80
N THR A 54 -20.81 -13.61 -22.91
CA THR A 54 -20.23 -12.27 -23.01
C THR A 54 -18.73 -12.36 -22.74
N THR A 55 -17.92 -12.04 -23.74
CA THR A 55 -16.46 -11.93 -23.58
C THR A 55 -16.14 -10.78 -22.61
N PRO A 56 -15.35 -11.00 -21.54
CA PRO A 56 -14.94 -9.91 -20.67
C PRO A 56 -14.12 -8.88 -21.46
N PRO A 57 -14.23 -7.59 -21.13
CA PRO A 57 -13.48 -6.54 -21.81
C PRO A 57 -11.98 -6.80 -21.67
N VAL A 58 -11.25 -6.66 -22.78
CA VAL A 58 -9.78 -6.67 -22.77
C VAL A 58 -9.30 -5.42 -22.05
N VAL A 59 -8.70 -5.59 -20.87
CA VAL A 59 -8.00 -4.51 -20.16
C VAL A 59 -6.60 -4.42 -20.71
N THR A 60 -6.32 -3.39 -21.52
CA THR A 60 -4.95 -3.09 -21.94
C THR A 60 -4.15 -2.60 -20.73
N PRO A 61 -2.99 -3.19 -20.42
CA PRO A 61 -2.16 -2.70 -19.32
C PRO A 61 -1.70 -1.27 -19.63
N PRO A 62 -1.65 -0.38 -18.62
CA PRO A 62 -1.13 0.97 -18.83
C PRO A 62 0.33 0.89 -19.26
N THR A 63 0.67 1.59 -20.34
CA THR A 63 2.06 1.76 -20.76
C THR A 63 2.79 2.60 -19.73
N THR A 64 3.75 2.02 -19.04
CA THR A 64 4.63 2.73 -18.10
C THR A 64 5.56 3.64 -18.89
N SER A 65 5.53 4.95 -18.61
CA SER A 65 6.45 5.89 -19.25
C SER A 65 7.85 5.76 -18.67
N GLY A 66 8.90 6.14 -19.41
CA GLY A 66 10.27 6.10 -18.89
C GLY A 66 10.45 6.91 -17.60
N SER A 67 9.69 8.00 -17.45
CA SER A 67 9.65 8.82 -16.23
C SER A 67 9.06 8.13 -14.99
N ASP A 68 8.38 7.00 -15.16
CA ASP A 68 7.78 6.24 -14.06
C ASP A 68 8.75 5.17 -13.52
N LEU A 69 9.77 4.81 -14.31
CA LEU A 69 10.68 3.70 -13.99
C LEU A 69 11.72 4.07 -12.94
N VAL A 70 12.21 5.31 -12.97
CA VAL A 70 13.29 5.79 -12.09
C VAL A 70 12.88 7.10 -11.46
N ALA A 71 12.96 7.17 -10.14
CA ALA A 71 12.76 8.41 -9.40
C ALA A 71 14.01 9.29 -9.52
N THR A 72 13.83 10.51 -9.99
CA THR A 72 14.92 11.48 -10.19
C THR A 72 14.60 12.80 -9.51
N PRO A 73 15.60 13.67 -9.21
CA PRO A 73 15.33 14.97 -8.63
C PRO A 73 14.27 15.73 -9.42
N CYS A 74 13.22 16.17 -8.73
CA CYS A 74 12.10 16.85 -9.35
C CYS A 74 12.54 18.16 -10.04
N ARG A 75 12.52 18.20 -11.38
CA ARG A 75 12.83 19.43 -12.16
C ARG A 75 11.74 20.51 -12.01
N ASN A 76 10.47 20.10 -12.15
CA ASN A 76 9.29 20.97 -12.08
C ASN A 76 8.29 20.46 -11.02
N GLY A 77 8.80 19.80 -9.97
CA GLY A 77 7.98 19.19 -8.92
C GLY A 77 7.76 20.11 -7.72
N PRO A 78 7.14 19.59 -6.64
CA PRO A 78 7.01 20.33 -5.41
C PRO A 78 8.37 20.67 -4.81
N SER A 79 8.45 21.80 -4.11
CA SER A 79 9.61 22.11 -3.26
C SER A 79 9.52 21.33 -1.96
N ALA A 80 10.67 21.05 -1.33
CA ALA A 80 10.69 20.39 -0.03
C ALA A 80 9.92 21.21 1.04
N ASN A 81 9.98 22.54 0.98
CA ASN A 81 9.20 23.41 1.87
C ASN A 81 7.69 23.24 1.67
N ARG A 82 7.23 22.98 0.45
CA ARG A 82 5.81 22.70 0.17
C ARG A 82 5.39 21.38 0.81
N VAL A 83 6.24 20.35 0.75
CA VAL A 83 6.02 19.06 1.43
C VAL A 83 5.97 19.27 2.95
N VAL A 84 6.91 20.01 3.54
CA VAL A 84 6.90 20.32 4.98
C VAL A 84 5.65 21.11 5.39
N ALA A 85 5.17 22.03 4.55
CA ALA A 85 3.93 22.76 4.79
C ALA A 85 2.70 21.83 4.77
N LEU A 86 2.64 20.87 3.83
CA LEU A 86 1.59 19.84 3.80
C LEU A 86 1.58 19.01 5.09
N LEU A 87 2.77 18.63 5.58
CA LEU A 87 2.95 17.82 6.79
C LEU A 87 2.56 18.55 8.08
N ARG A 88 2.81 19.87 8.17
CA ARG A 88 2.44 20.69 9.34
C ARG A 88 1.01 21.20 9.33
N GLY A 89 0.39 21.21 8.16
CA GLY A 89 -0.94 21.75 7.95
C GLY A 89 -1.96 20.61 7.78
N PRO A 90 -2.50 20.39 6.56
CA PRO A 90 -3.65 19.52 6.35
C PRO A 90 -3.51 18.09 6.85
N SER A 91 -2.30 17.53 6.82
CA SER A 91 -2.08 16.13 7.22
C SER A 91 -1.78 15.93 8.70
N GLY A 92 -1.41 17.00 9.43
CA GLY A 92 -1.16 16.94 10.87
C GLY A 92 -0.01 16.04 11.32
N VAL A 93 0.85 15.57 10.41
CA VAL A 93 1.97 14.65 10.72
C VAL A 93 3.05 15.32 11.55
N LEU A 94 3.35 16.58 11.26
CA LEU A 94 4.39 17.34 11.94
C LEU A 94 3.80 18.44 12.83
N SER A 95 4.31 18.52 14.05
CA SER A 95 4.06 19.68 14.92
C SER A 95 4.66 20.95 14.33
N ARG A 96 3.99 22.09 14.53
CA ARG A 96 4.42 23.39 13.97
C ARG A 96 5.80 23.84 14.47
N SER A 97 6.19 23.41 15.68
CA SER A 97 7.39 23.85 16.38
C SER A 97 8.62 22.96 16.16
N VAL A 98 8.45 21.79 15.52
CA VAL A 98 9.55 20.84 15.33
C VAL A 98 10.45 21.28 14.19
N ALA A 99 11.76 21.26 14.41
CA ALA A 99 12.76 21.58 13.40
C ALA A 99 12.91 20.42 12.39
N VAL A 100 12.94 20.77 11.11
CA VAL A 100 12.99 19.82 10.00
C VAL A 100 14.06 20.27 9.01
N ARG A 101 14.85 19.33 8.52
CA ARG A 101 15.80 19.51 7.42
C ARG A 101 15.50 18.49 6.34
N VAL A 102 15.80 18.83 5.10
CA VAL A 102 15.70 17.90 3.98
C VAL A 102 16.92 16.98 4.03
N GLY A 103 16.68 15.67 4.00
CA GLY A 103 17.73 14.67 3.76
C GLY A 103 17.90 14.47 2.27
N ASP A 104 16.87 13.90 1.64
CA ASP A 104 16.83 13.59 0.21
C ASP A 104 15.51 14.01 -0.46
N GLY A 105 15.61 14.34 -1.74
CA GLY A 105 14.46 14.68 -2.58
C GLY A 105 13.99 16.15 -2.48
N PRO A 106 12.83 16.49 -3.08
CA PRO A 106 11.84 15.57 -3.65
C PRO A 106 12.33 14.84 -4.90
N LEU A 107 12.13 13.52 -4.94
CA LEU A 107 12.41 12.66 -6.09
C LEU A 107 11.08 12.32 -6.77
N CYS A 108 10.99 12.58 -8.07
CA CYS A 108 9.79 12.42 -8.87
C CYS A 108 9.90 11.18 -9.75
N ALA A 109 8.84 10.39 -9.78
CA ALA A 109 8.56 9.45 -10.86
C ALA A 109 7.08 9.60 -11.25
N GLY A 110 6.85 9.94 -12.52
CA GLY A 110 5.51 10.33 -13.00
C GLY A 110 4.87 11.45 -12.16
N GLY A 111 3.63 11.23 -11.72
CA GLY A 111 2.87 12.16 -10.87
C GLY A 111 3.08 11.96 -9.37
N TRP A 112 4.06 11.15 -8.96
CA TRP A 112 4.35 10.82 -7.56
C TRP A 112 5.71 11.35 -7.13
N GLN A 113 5.86 11.57 -5.82
CA GLN A 113 7.09 12.09 -5.24
C GLN A 113 7.44 11.37 -3.93
N TYR A 114 8.74 11.20 -3.72
CA TYR A 114 9.32 10.66 -2.49
C TYR A 114 10.28 11.69 -1.89
N THR A 115 10.22 11.91 -0.58
CA THR A 115 11.10 12.85 0.14
C THR A 115 11.50 12.25 1.48
N VAL A 116 12.77 12.42 1.87
CA VAL A 116 13.27 12.08 3.21
C VAL A 116 13.52 13.36 3.98
N LEU A 117 12.94 13.44 5.18
CA LEU A 117 13.07 14.57 6.08
C LEU A 117 13.75 14.14 7.36
N ARG A 118 14.76 14.91 7.76
CA ARG A 118 15.40 14.78 9.07
C ARG A 118 14.66 15.64 10.07
N VAL A 119 14.02 15.01 11.03
CA VAL A 119 13.21 15.66 12.05
C VAL A 119 13.98 15.63 13.37
N THR A 120 14.24 16.79 13.96
CA THR A 120 15.09 16.87 15.17
C THR A 120 14.46 16.09 16.33
N GLY A 121 15.23 15.13 16.87
CA GLY A 121 14.78 14.28 17.99
C GLY A 121 13.96 13.05 17.57
N HIS A 122 13.88 12.76 16.27
CA HIS A 122 13.12 11.63 15.72
C HIS A 122 13.94 10.89 14.65
N GLU A 123 13.47 9.70 14.28
CA GLU A 123 13.98 8.98 13.10
C GLU A 123 13.68 9.76 11.81
N GLU A 124 14.37 9.40 10.72
CA GLU A 124 14.11 10.02 9.42
C GLU A 124 12.66 9.75 8.99
N LEU A 125 11.96 10.82 8.66
CA LEU A 125 10.58 10.78 8.19
C LEU A 125 10.60 10.68 6.67
N GLN A 126 10.22 9.52 6.15
CA GLN A 126 9.97 9.29 4.74
C GLN A 126 8.56 9.74 4.39
N VAL A 127 8.38 10.30 3.20
CA VAL A 127 7.12 10.91 2.77
C VAL A 127 6.86 10.58 1.32
N VAL A 128 5.68 10.03 1.04
CA VAL A 128 5.18 9.80 -0.32
C VAL A 128 4.00 10.72 -0.57
N THR A 129 4.12 11.56 -1.59
CA THR A 129 3.04 12.42 -2.08
C THR A 129 2.70 12.11 -3.52
N ARG A 130 1.52 12.55 -3.96
CA ARG A 130 1.12 12.50 -5.37
C ARG A 130 0.40 13.77 -5.78
N GLY A 131 0.29 13.96 -7.09
CA GLY A 131 -0.43 15.09 -7.68
C GLY A 131 0.51 16.18 -8.17
N ARG A 132 -0.04 17.39 -8.33
CA ARG A 132 0.65 18.55 -8.90
C ARG A 132 1.40 19.30 -7.81
N PRO A 133 2.48 20.04 -8.13
CA PRO A 133 3.28 20.75 -7.12
C PRO A 133 2.48 21.67 -6.17
N ASN A 134 1.41 22.28 -6.67
CA ASN A 134 0.56 23.18 -5.89
C ASN A 134 -0.66 22.50 -5.26
N ASP A 135 -0.95 21.26 -5.64
CA ASP A 135 -2.10 20.47 -5.21
C ASP A 135 -1.61 19.06 -4.89
N LEU A 136 -0.82 18.99 -3.81
CA LEU A 136 -0.21 17.75 -3.35
C LEU A 136 -1.15 17.05 -2.38
N GLU A 137 -1.30 15.76 -2.61
CA GLU A 137 -1.95 14.83 -1.70
C GLU A 137 -0.90 14.02 -0.96
N LEU A 138 -1.07 13.87 0.36
CA LEU A 138 -0.24 12.97 1.14
C LEU A 138 -0.77 11.54 0.97
N VAL A 139 0.08 10.63 0.50
CA VAL A 139 -0.25 9.20 0.44
C VAL A 139 0.12 8.53 1.75
N THR A 140 1.35 8.76 2.21
CA THR A 140 1.83 8.24 3.49
C THR A 140 3.05 9.02 3.98
N ALA A 141 3.26 9.05 5.30
CA ALA A 141 4.46 9.55 5.94
C ALA A 141 4.78 8.72 7.17
N GLY A 142 6.05 8.35 7.33
CA GLY A 142 6.50 7.51 8.42
C GLY A 142 7.95 7.06 8.23
N THR A 143 8.40 6.19 9.12
CA THR A 143 9.71 5.52 8.99
C THR A 143 9.64 4.28 8.09
N ASP A 144 8.42 3.79 7.86
CA ASP A 144 8.06 2.84 6.80
C ASP A 144 6.91 3.42 5.99
N VAL A 145 7.10 3.49 4.67
CA VAL A 145 6.13 4.08 3.74
C VAL A 145 5.70 3.11 2.65
N CYS A 146 6.05 1.83 2.76
CA CYS A 146 5.64 0.80 1.80
C CYS A 146 4.20 0.32 2.07
N THR A 147 3.23 1.24 1.99
CA THR A 147 1.82 0.89 2.16
C THR A 147 1.27 0.15 0.95
N ILE A 148 0.11 -0.50 1.10
CA ILE A 148 -0.56 -1.19 -0.02
C ILE A 148 -0.81 -0.22 -1.19
N GLU A 149 -1.20 1.02 -0.91
CA GLU A 149 -1.41 2.03 -1.95
C GLU A 149 -0.12 2.32 -2.73
N VAL A 150 1.01 2.48 -2.04
CA VAL A 150 2.31 2.69 -2.69
C VAL A 150 2.69 1.47 -3.53
N ARG A 151 2.49 0.25 -3.04
CA ARG A 151 2.83 -0.98 -3.76
C ARG A 151 1.99 -1.18 -5.03
N VAL A 152 0.70 -0.86 -4.96
CA VAL A 152 -0.27 -1.13 -6.02
C VAL A 152 -0.33 0.01 -7.03
N ALA A 153 -0.38 1.27 -6.57
CA ALA A 153 -0.59 2.44 -7.42
C ALA A 153 0.68 3.26 -7.67
N GLY A 154 1.72 3.09 -6.84
CA GLY A 154 2.98 3.82 -6.98
C GLY A 154 3.74 3.42 -8.26
N PRO A 155 4.32 4.39 -8.99
CA PRO A 155 5.23 4.12 -10.09
C PRO A 155 6.42 3.26 -9.64
N PRO A 156 6.99 2.43 -10.53
CA PRO A 156 8.14 1.59 -10.18
C PRO A 156 9.28 2.33 -9.47
N GLY A 157 9.62 3.55 -9.91
CA GLY A 157 10.65 4.36 -9.27
C GLY A 157 10.34 4.76 -7.83
N ILE A 158 9.07 5.01 -7.50
CA ILE A 158 8.66 5.29 -6.10
C ILE A 158 8.65 4.02 -5.28
N ARG A 159 8.18 2.90 -5.83
CA ARG A 159 8.19 1.62 -5.11
C ARG A 159 9.61 1.19 -4.77
N ALA A 160 10.56 1.39 -5.67
CA ALA A 160 11.97 1.11 -5.39
C ALA A 160 12.48 1.90 -4.19
N LEU A 161 12.14 3.18 -4.09
CA LEU A 161 12.56 4.01 -2.95
C LEU A 161 11.80 3.68 -1.66
N ALA A 162 10.49 3.44 -1.74
CA ALA A 162 9.63 3.32 -0.58
C ALA A 162 9.56 1.90 0.01
N CYS A 163 9.77 0.87 -0.81
CA CYS A 163 9.60 -0.53 -0.42
C CYS A 163 10.90 -1.31 -0.35
N ASP A 164 11.91 -0.97 -1.15
CA ASP A 164 13.18 -1.69 -1.17
C ASP A 164 14.22 -1.07 -0.22
N ALA A 165 13.92 0.10 0.37
CA ALA A 165 14.79 0.80 1.31
C ALA A 165 14.89 0.13 2.70
N VAL A 166 14.20 -0.99 2.94
CA VAL A 166 14.32 -1.79 4.17
C VAL A 166 15.63 -2.61 4.15
N GLN A 167 16.76 -1.94 4.01
CA GLN A 167 18.09 -2.42 4.38
C GLN A 167 18.85 -1.24 5.00
N GLY A 168 18.30 -0.72 6.10
CA GLY A 168 19.06 0.18 6.98
C GLY A 168 20.21 -0.61 7.60
N GLY A 169 21.40 -0.53 7.01
CA GLY A 169 22.64 -1.00 7.64
C GLY A 169 23.65 -1.61 6.67
N VAL A 170 24.55 -0.76 6.19
CA VAL A 170 26.00 -0.95 5.95
C VAL A 170 26.37 -0.34 4.59
N PRO A 171 27.15 0.75 4.55
CA PRO A 171 27.80 1.16 3.32
C PRO A 171 28.82 0.08 2.92
N ILE A 172 28.61 -0.56 1.77
CA ILE A 172 29.69 -1.29 1.09
C ILE A 172 30.66 -0.24 0.56
N ALA A 173 31.77 -0.12 1.27
CA ALA A 173 32.97 0.59 0.85
C ALA A 173 33.71 -0.20 -0.23
#